data_AF-A0AAW6TWJ0-F1
#
_entry.id   AF-A0AAW6TWJ0-F1
#
_cell.length_a   1.000
_cell.length_b   1.000
_cell.length_c   1.000
_cell.angle_alpha   90.00
_cell.angle_beta   90.00
_cell.angle_gamma   90.00
#
_symmetry.space_group_name_H-M   'P 1'
#
loop_
_entity.id
_entity.type
_entity.pdbx_description
1 polymer ?
#
loop_
_entity_poly.entity_id
_entity_poly.type
_entity_poly.pdbx_seq_one_letter_code
_entity_poly.pdbx_strand_id
1 'polypeptide(L)'
;MLYYDWQFAERIQCSIEERKECFDLIVRLRKYASTIRQEGFLALEEELKNIDDEFLATSIQMGIDGVSGELFRDIQERRILVDNCKGKELLRRVIITEAMASILSEDTFKVFHYKLLSYLGEHGYKWAKEQQLDLIGRNC
;
A
#
# COMPACT_ATOMS: atom_id res chain seq x y z
N MET A 1 7.64 13.62 1.87
CA MET A 1 7.57 13.40 0.41
C MET A 1 8.79 12.59 -0.03
N LEU A 2 8.60 11.30 -0.35
CA LEU A 2 9.60 10.50 -1.08
C LEU A 2 9.92 11.21 -2.39
N TYR A 3 11.11 11.79 -2.48
CA TYR A 3 11.58 12.39 -3.71
C TYR A 3 11.88 11.23 -4.68
N TYR A 4 11.03 11.07 -5.71
CA TYR A 4 11.21 10.09 -6.78
C TYR A 4 12.38 10.50 -7.68
N ASP A 5 13.58 10.60 -7.12
CA ASP A 5 14.78 10.81 -7.90
C ASP A 5 15.24 9.53 -8.61
N TRP A 6 16.27 9.69 -9.43
CA TRP A 6 16.89 8.59 -10.14
C TRP A 6 17.43 7.50 -9.20
N GLN A 7 17.93 7.86 -8.01
CA GLN A 7 18.44 6.88 -7.05
C GLN A 7 17.31 6.02 -6.49
N PHE A 8 16.15 6.62 -6.22
CA PHE A 8 14.95 5.88 -5.84
C PHE A 8 14.50 4.94 -6.96
N ALA A 9 14.46 5.44 -8.20
CA ALA A 9 14.08 4.64 -9.37
C ALA A 9 15.00 3.43 -9.60
N GLU A 10 16.29 3.56 -9.32
CA GLU A 10 17.26 2.45 -9.37
C GLU A 10 17.01 1.46 -8.22
N ARG A 11 16.84 1.97 -7.00
CA ARG A 11 16.67 1.14 -5.80
C ARG A 11 15.40 0.30 -5.81
N ILE A 12 14.32 0.77 -6.44
CA ILE A 12 13.01 0.09 -6.43
C ILE A 12 12.89 -0.99 -7.53
N GLN A 13 13.89 -1.12 -8.42
CA GLN A 13 13.86 -2.13 -9.47
C GLN A 13 13.81 -3.55 -8.91
N CYS A 14 12.90 -4.35 -9.44
CA CYS A 14 12.65 -5.73 -9.07
C CYS A 14 12.09 -6.51 -10.27
N SER A 15 12.14 -7.84 -10.19
CA SER A 15 11.69 -8.71 -11.27
C SER A 15 10.16 -8.65 -11.46
N ILE A 16 9.67 -9.19 -12.58
CA ILE A 16 8.22 -9.25 -12.84
C ILE A 16 7.52 -10.16 -11.82
N GLU A 17 8.18 -11.25 -11.41
CA GLU A 17 7.71 -12.19 -10.40
C GLU A 17 7.60 -11.49 -9.04
N GLU A 18 8.60 -10.71 -8.65
CA GLU A 18 8.57 -9.91 -7.42
C GLU A 18 7.48 -8.83 -7.45
N ARG A 19 7.26 -8.19 -8.61
CA ARG A 19 6.12 -7.28 -8.80
C ARG A 19 4.79 -7.99 -8.69
N LYS A 20 4.69 -9.25 -9.13
CA LYS A 20 3.47 -10.05 -9.01
C LYS A 20 3.16 -10.37 -7.55
N GLU A 21 4.17 -10.69 -6.74
CA GLU A 21 3.98 -10.81 -5.28
C GLU A 21 3.51 -9.50 -4.65
N CYS A 22 4.04 -8.35 -5.09
CA CYS A 22 3.57 -7.03 -4.66
C CYS A 22 2.13 -6.74 -5.10
N PHE A 23 1.70 -7.26 -6.24
CA PHE A 23 0.30 -7.19 -6.66
C PHE A 23 -0.62 -7.97 -5.70
N ASP A 24 -0.22 -9.16 -5.26
CA ASP A 24 -1.00 -9.94 -4.30
C ASP A 24 -1.12 -9.21 -2.94
N LEU A 25 -0.07 -8.49 -2.54
CA LEU A 25 -0.12 -7.55 -1.41
C LEU A 25 -1.16 -6.43 -1.65
N ILE A 26 -1.20 -5.81 -2.83
CA ILE A 26 -2.22 -4.79 -3.16
C ILE A 26 -3.63 -5.38 -3.03
N VAL A 27 -3.86 -6.60 -3.51
CA VAL A 27 -5.17 -7.27 -3.38
C VAL A 27 -5.55 -7.45 -1.92
N ARG A 28 -4.60 -7.82 -1.05
CA ARG A 28 -4.83 -7.91 0.40
C ARG A 28 -5.14 -6.54 1.01
N LEU A 29 -4.36 -5.52 0.69
CA LEU A 29 -4.56 -4.15 1.19
C LEU A 29 -5.91 -3.57 0.76
N ARG A 30 -6.41 -3.93 -0.43
CA ARG A 30 -7.77 -3.57 -0.87
C ARG A 30 -8.85 -4.16 0.02
N LYS A 31 -8.68 -5.41 0.49
CA LYS A 31 -9.63 -6.04 1.42
C LYS A 31 -9.62 -5.30 2.75
N TYR A 32 -8.44 -5.01 3.30
CA TYR A 32 -8.31 -4.20 4.52
C TYR A 32 -8.94 -2.82 4.36
N ALA A 33 -8.69 -2.13 3.24
CA ALA A 33 -9.32 -0.84 2.95
C ALA A 33 -10.85 -0.93 2.91
N SER A 34 -11.41 -2.00 2.35
CA SER A 34 -12.86 -2.24 2.34
C SER A 34 -13.40 -2.43 3.75
N THR A 35 -12.78 -3.32 4.53
CA THR A 35 -13.16 -3.58 5.93
C THR A 35 -13.10 -2.31 6.76
N ILE A 36 -11.99 -1.56 6.70
CA ILE A 36 -11.83 -0.32 7.48
C ILE A 36 -12.89 0.72 7.12
N ARG A 37 -13.25 0.86 5.84
CA ARG A 37 -14.27 1.83 5.41
C ARG A 37 -15.69 1.45 5.84
N GLN A 38 -15.96 0.15 6.00
CA GLN A 38 -17.28 -0.36 6.37
C GLN A 38 -17.45 -0.45 7.89
N GLU A 39 -16.41 -0.89 8.59
CA GLU A 39 -16.47 -1.30 10.00
C GLU A 39 -15.52 -0.48 10.91
N GLY A 40 -14.64 0.34 10.33
CA GLY A 40 -13.62 1.10 11.05
C GLY A 40 -12.31 0.32 11.28
N PHE A 41 -11.29 1.00 11.82
CA PHE A 41 -9.96 0.40 12.04
C PHE A 41 -9.96 -0.73 13.07
N LEU A 42 -10.82 -0.67 14.08
CA LEU A 42 -10.90 -1.69 15.14
C LEU A 42 -11.28 -3.08 14.59
N ALA A 43 -11.93 -3.13 13.42
CA ALA A 43 -12.26 -4.38 12.75
C ALA A 43 -11.01 -5.19 12.32
N LEU A 44 -9.82 -4.57 12.29
CA LEU A 44 -8.57 -5.24 11.97
C LEU A 44 -7.76 -5.68 13.20
N GLU A 45 -8.21 -5.46 14.44
CA GLU A 45 -7.44 -5.84 15.64
C GLU A 45 -7.14 -7.35 15.72
N GLU A 46 -8.11 -8.20 15.38
CA GLU A 46 -7.90 -9.65 15.37
C GLU A 46 -7.01 -10.11 14.20
N GLU A 47 -7.16 -9.48 13.03
CA GLU A 47 -6.31 -9.74 11.87
C GLU A 47 -4.86 -9.32 12.14
N LEU A 48 -4.65 -8.21 12.85
CA LEU A 48 -3.34 -7.68 13.19
C LEU A 48 -2.46 -8.70 13.94
N LYS A 49 -3.05 -9.54 14.79
CA LYS A 49 -2.36 -10.60 15.54
C LYS A 49 -1.76 -11.68 14.63
N ASN A 50 -2.24 -11.79 13.40
CA ASN A 50 -1.83 -12.81 12.42
C ASN A 50 -0.97 -12.22 11.28
N ILE A 51 -0.58 -10.94 11.35
CA ILE A 51 0.26 -10.30 10.35
C ILE A 51 1.73 -10.43 10.77
N ASP A 52 2.47 -11.30 10.07
CA ASP A 52 3.91 -11.50 10.29
C ASP A 52 4.79 -10.33 9.82
N ASP A 53 4.28 -9.49 8.91
CA ASP A 53 5.01 -8.33 8.41
C ASP A 53 4.95 -7.18 9.44
N GLU A 54 6.02 -6.99 10.19
CA GLU A 54 6.13 -5.95 11.23
C GLU A 54 5.93 -4.52 10.68
N PHE A 55 6.34 -4.27 9.42
CA PHE A 55 6.19 -2.97 8.81
C PHE A 55 4.70 -2.65 8.59
N LEU A 56 3.95 -3.62 8.06
CA LEU A 56 2.50 -3.54 7.88
C LEU A 56 1.76 -3.53 9.21
N ALA A 57 2.10 -4.41 10.16
CA ALA A 57 1.44 -4.50 11.45
C ALA A 57 1.53 -3.16 12.19
N THR A 58 2.72 -2.56 12.26
CA THR A 58 2.90 -1.23 12.86
C THR A 58 2.11 -0.17 12.09
N SER A 59 2.05 -0.26 10.77
CA SER A 59 1.29 0.69 9.95
C SER A 59 -0.22 0.64 10.23
N ILE A 60 -0.77 -0.56 10.44
CA ILE A 60 -2.17 -0.75 10.82
C ILE A 60 -2.41 -0.23 12.24
N GLN A 61 -1.51 -0.53 13.19
CA GLN A 61 -1.59 -0.02 14.55
C GLN A 61 -1.64 1.51 14.59
N MET A 62 -0.81 2.20 13.80
CA MET A 62 -0.86 3.66 13.71
C MET A 62 -2.22 4.17 13.21
N GLY A 63 -2.90 3.41 12.34
CA GLY A 63 -4.25 3.75 11.91
C GLY A 63 -5.29 3.55 13.02
N ILE A 64 -5.16 2.49 13.82
CA ILE A 64 -5.96 2.27 15.04
C ILE A 64 -5.75 3.42 16.04
N ASP A 65 -4.51 3.86 16.20
CA ASP A 65 -4.12 4.96 17.10
C ASP A 65 -4.58 6.35 16.59
N GLY A 66 -5.18 6.42 15.40
CA GLY A 66 -5.73 7.66 14.84
C GLY A 66 -4.68 8.65 14.31
N VAL A 67 -3.51 8.15 13.89
CA VAL A 67 -2.48 9.00 13.27
C VAL A 67 -2.99 9.58 11.95
N SER A 68 -2.85 10.89 11.75
CA SER A 68 -3.28 11.56 10.51
C SER A 68 -2.51 11.06 9.28
N GLY A 69 -3.13 11.08 8.10
CA GLY A 69 -2.49 10.59 6.87
C GLY A 69 -1.21 11.33 6.46
N GLU A 70 -1.08 12.61 6.81
CA GLU A 70 0.15 13.40 6.59
C GLU A 70 1.28 12.93 7.53
N LEU A 71 1.02 12.91 8.84
CA LEU A 71 2.00 12.47 9.83
C LEU A 71 2.39 11.00 9.63
N PHE A 72 1.43 10.16 9.25
CA PHE A 72 1.68 8.77 8.91
C PHE A 72 2.71 8.65 7.78
N ARG A 73 2.53 9.39 6.68
CA ARG A 73 3.50 9.41 5.58
C ARG A 73 4.89 9.81 6.07
N ASP A 74 4.99 10.92 6.79
CA ASP A 74 6.28 11.40 7.30
C ASP A 74 7.02 10.36 8.17
N ILE A 75 6.29 9.62 9.02
CA ILE A 75 6.87 8.56 9.86
C ILE A 75 7.33 7.38 8.99
N GLN A 76 6.49 6.92 8.08
CA GLN A 76 6.79 5.76 7.23
C GLN A 76 7.95 6.03 6.28
N GLU A 77 8.04 7.24 5.73
CA GLU A 77 9.16 7.65 4.89
C GLU A 77 10.48 7.59 5.65
N ARG A 78 10.52 8.05 6.92
CA ARG A 78 11.71 7.93 7.76
C ARG A 78 12.08 6.47 8.00
N ARG A 79 11.10 5.60 8.25
CA ARG A 79 11.34 4.14 8.40
C ARG A 79 11.95 3.54 7.13
N ILE A 80 11.43 3.90 5.95
CA ILE A 80 11.96 3.44 4.65
C ILE A 80 13.39 3.95 4.43
N LEU A 81 13.66 5.21 4.76
CA LEU A 81 14.97 5.83 4.59
C LEU A 81 16.04 5.17 5.50
N VAL A 82 15.73 4.97 6.78
CA VAL A 82 16.67 4.40 7.75
C VAL A 82 16.96 2.93 7.44
N ASP A 83 15.94 2.14 7.10
CA ASP A 83 16.13 0.71 6.80
C ASP A 83 16.88 0.48 5.49
N ASN A 84 16.96 1.50 4.61
CA ASN A 84 17.73 1.51 3.37
C ASN A 84 17.51 0.26 2.48
N CYS A 85 16.27 -0.26 2.49
CA CYS A 85 15.87 -1.41 1.69
C CYS A 85 15.91 -1.09 0.18
N LYS A 86 15.94 -2.16 -0.63
CA LYS A 86 15.97 -2.12 -2.10
C LYS A 86 15.09 -3.23 -2.69
N GLY A 87 14.88 -3.19 -3.99
CA GLY A 87 14.15 -4.18 -4.77
C GLY A 87 12.72 -4.37 -4.28
N LYS A 88 12.29 -5.64 -4.24
CA LYS A 88 10.94 -6.03 -3.81
C LYS A 88 10.57 -5.45 -2.44
N GLU A 89 11.49 -5.44 -1.49
CA GLU A 89 11.21 -4.99 -0.12
C GLU A 89 10.93 -3.48 -0.06
N LEU A 90 11.70 -2.69 -0.81
CA LEU A 90 11.43 -1.26 -0.95
C LEU A 90 10.06 -1.03 -1.61
N LEU A 91 9.76 -1.75 -2.69
CA LEU A 91 8.48 -1.65 -3.39
C LEU A 91 7.30 -2.01 -2.47
N ARG A 92 7.39 -3.10 -1.70
CA ARG A 92 6.37 -3.51 -0.72
C ARG A 92 6.07 -2.40 0.29
N ARG A 93 7.12 -1.82 0.89
CA ARG A 93 6.97 -0.79 1.92
C ARG A 93 6.37 0.51 1.38
N VAL A 94 6.73 0.87 0.16
CA VAL A 94 6.14 2.02 -0.54
C VAL A 94 4.65 1.78 -0.81
N ILE A 95 4.27 0.59 -1.28
CA ILE A 95 2.86 0.20 -1.49
C ILE A 95 2.07 0.22 -0.19
N ILE A 96 2.60 -0.35 0.90
CA ILE A 96 1.96 -0.33 2.23
C ILE A 96 1.76 1.11 2.69
N THR A 97 2.78 1.94 2.54
CA THR A 97 2.74 3.35 2.94
C THR A 97 1.67 4.11 2.16
N GLU A 98 1.62 3.96 0.84
CA GLU A 98 0.59 4.61 0.03
C GLU A 98 -0.81 4.11 0.40
N ALA A 99 -0.99 2.81 0.58
CA ALA A 99 -2.28 2.21 0.90
C ALA A 99 -2.85 2.76 2.20
N MET A 100 -2.06 2.67 3.28
CA MET A 100 -2.48 3.12 4.60
C MET A 100 -2.69 4.63 4.63
N ALA A 101 -1.81 5.40 3.99
CA ALA A 101 -1.97 6.84 3.92
C ALA A 101 -3.21 7.25 3.10
N SER A 102 -3.55 6.52 2.04
CA SER A 102 -4.80 6.72 1.29
C SER A 102 -6.04 6.39 2.12
N ILE A 103 -6.00 5.35 2.95
CA ILE A 103 -7.11 5.03 3.86
C ILE A 103 -7.28 6.13 4.90
N LEU A 104 -6.19 6.56 5.55
CA LEU A 104 -6.19 7.60 6.58
C LEU A 104 -6.53 9.00 6.05
N SER A 105 -6.35 9.24 4.74
CA SER A 105 -6.75 10.49 4.08
C SER A 105 -8.13 10.41 3.43
N GLU A 106 -8.86 9.30 3.64
CA GLU A 106 -10.19 9.06 3.11
C GLU A 106 -10.28 9.15 1.57
N ASP A 107 -9.22 8.75 0.86
CA ASP A 107 -9.23 8.71 -0.60
C ASP A 107 -10.38 7.83 -1.12
N THR A 108 -11.02 8.21 -2.22
CA THR A 108 -12.00 7.32 -2.88
C THR A 108 -11.35 5.99 -3.27
N PHE A 109 -12.14 4.91 -3.38
CA PHE A 109 -11.57 3.58 -3.66
C PHE A 109 -10.92 3.54 -5.06
N LYS A 110 -11.43 4.38 -5.98
CA LYS A 110 -10.85 4.61 -7.29
C LYS A 110 -9.47 5.29 -7.23
N VAL A 111 -9.31 6.33 -6.40
CA VAL A 111 -8.01 7.00 -6.21
C VAL A 111 -7.02 6.06 -5.54
N PHE A 112 -7.43 5.37 -4.47
CA PHE A 112 -6.64 4.32 -3.82
C PHE A 112 -6.14 3.28 -4.84
N HIS A 113 -7.02 2.81 -5.72
CA HIS A 113 -6.68 1.85 -6.77
C HIS A 113 -5.61 2.37 -7.74
N TYR A 114 -5.79 3.58 -8.29
CA TYR A 114 -4.82 4.16 -9.23
C TYR A 114 -3.46 4.37 -8.59
N LYS A 115 -3.43 4.85 -7.34
CA LYS A 115 -2.19 5.06 -6.60
C LYS A 115 -1.42 3.75 -6.44
N LEU A 116 -2.05 2.70 -5.95
CA LEU A 116 -1.36 1.44 -5.71
C LEU A 116 -0.87 0.76 -6.99
N LEU A 117 -1.69 0.73 -8.04
CA LEU A 117 -1.28 0.08 -9.30
C LEU A 117 -0.18 0.85 -10.04
N SER A 118 -0.05 2.16 -9.81
CA SER A 118 1.01 2.97 -10.42
C SER A 118 2.41 2.45 -10.11
N TYR A 119 2.62 1.86 -8.92
CA TYR A 119 3.90 1.27 -8.51
C TYR A 119 4.27 -0.01 -9.26
N LEU A 120 3.31 -0.64 -9.95
CA LEU A 120 3.52 -1.85 -10.76
C LEU A 120 3.52 -1.56 -12.27
N GLY A 121 3.31 -0.29 -12.65
CA GLY A 121 3.17 0.13 -14.04
C GLY A 121 2.05 -0.61 -14.79
N GLU A 122 2.23 -0.78 -16.10
CA GLU A 122 1.25 -1.46 -16.98
C GLU A 122 0.88 -2.87 -16.53
N HIS A 123 1.81 -3.60 -15.91
CA HIS A 123 1.55 -4.94 -15.39
C HIS A 123 0.48 -4.93 -14.29
N GLY A 124 0.51 -3.94 -13.40
CA GLY A 124 -0.48 -3.81 -12.33
C GLY A 124 -1.91 -3.69 -12.86
N TYR A 125 -2.10 -2.84 -13.88
CA TYR A 125 -3.39 -2.66 -14.54
C TYR A 125 -3.84 -3.92 -15.28
N LYS A 126 -2.94 -4.58 -15.99
CA LYS A 126 -3.23 -5.85 -16.67
C LYS A 126 -3.72 -6.91 -15.68
N TRP A 127 -3.00 -7.12 -14.58
CA TRP A 127 -3.37 -8.11 -13.57
C TRP A 127 -4.68 -7.76 -12.84
N ALA A 128 -4.94 -6.47 -12.60
CA ALA A 128 -6.21 -6.03 -12.02
C ALA A 128 -7.41 -6.37 -12.93
N LYS A 129 -7.25 -6.20 -14.24
CA LYS A 129 -8.26 -6.58 -15.23
C LYS A 129 -8.49 -8.09 -15.25
N GLU A 130 -7.42 -8.89 -15.24
CA GLU A 130 -7.48 -10.36 -15.20
C GLU A 130 -8.23 -10.87 -13.96
N GLN A 131 -8.07 -10.23 -12.80
CA GLN A 131 -8.78 -10.57 -11.57
C GLN A 131 -10.13 -9.85 -11.40
N GLN A 132 -10.65 -9.18 -12.44
CA GLN A 132 -11.92 -8.44 -12.41
C GLN A 132 -12.00 -7.32 -11.34
N LEU A 133 -10.84 -6.83 -10.90
CA LEU A 133 -10.65 -5.78 -9.91
C LEU A 133 -10.53 -4.38 -10.52
N ASP A 134 -10.64 -4.28 -11.84
CA ASP A 134 -10.64 -3.02 -12.59
C ASP A 134 -11.88 -2.18 -12.22
N LEU A 135 -11.63 -0.89 -12.01
CA LEU A 135 -12.64 0.10 -11.65
C LEU A 135 -12.93 1.07 -12.81
N ILE A 136 -12.31 0.88 -13.98
CA ILE A 136 -12.61 1.67 -15.17
C ILE A 136 -14.10 1.48 -15.54
N GLY A 137 -14.83 2.60 -15.61
CA GLY A 137 -16.26 2.63 -15.94
C GLY A 137 -17.22 2.19 -14.82
N ARG A 138 -16.71 1.90 -13.61
CA ARG A 138 -17.56 1.61 -12.44
C ARG A 138 -17.76 2.88 -11.61
N ASN A 139 -19.01 3.13 -11.19
CA ASN A 139 -19.33 4.14 -10.18
C ASN A 139 -19.05 3.52 -8.80
N CYS A 140 -17.80 3.61 -8.33
CA CYS A 140 -17.38 3.16 -7.01
C CYS A 140 -16.61 4.29 -6.31
#